data_AF-A0A379T3F6-F1
#
_entry.id   AF-A0A379T3F6-F1
#
_cell.length_a   1.000
_cell.length_b   1.000
_cell.length_c   1.000
_cell.angle_alpha   90.00
_cell.angle_beta   90.00
_cell.angle_gamma   90.00
#
_symmetry.space_group_name_H-M   'P 1'
#
loop_
_entity.id
_entity.type
_entity.pdbx_description
1 polymer ?
#
loop_
_entity_poly.entity_id
_entity_poly.type
_entity_poly.pdbx_seq_one_letter_code
_entity_poly.pdbx_strand_id
1 'polypeptide(L)' 'MKTRKITLTQKPNPFTEFEQLRRGTGLKTDEFARALGVTVAMVQEWESKREKPTPAELKLMRLIQANPRLSKQLME' A
#
# COMPACT_ATOMS: atom_id res chain seq x y z
N MET A 1 -19.89 5.37 21.45
CA MET A 1 -20.24 6.14 20.23
C MET A 1 -19.07 7.08 19.91
N LYS A 2 -18.46 6.92 18.70
CA LYS A 2 -17.77 7.93 17.85
C LYS A 2 -16.92 9.01 18.59
N THR A 3 -15.63 9.22 18.36
CA THR A 3 -14.89 9.45 17.10
C THR A 3 -13.44 9.74 17.53
N ARG A 4 -12.40 9.10 16.96
CA ARG A 4 -11.03 9.65 17.10
C ARG A 4 -10.79 10.60 15.94
N LYS A 5 -10.73 11.90 16.27
CA LYS A 5 -10.38 13.01 15.40
C LYS A 5 -8.98 12.74 14.82
N ILE A 6 -8.90 12.53 13.51
CA ILE A 6 -7.62 12.45 12.79
C ILE A 6 -7.28 13.87 12.38
N THR A 7 -6.36 14.49 13.10
CA THR A 7 -5.83 15.82 12.79
C THR A 7 -4.98 15.70 11.51
N LEU A 8 -5.60 15.97 10.36
CA LEU A 8 -5.00 15.97 9.02
C LEU A 8 -4.14 17.23 8.81
N THR A 9 -2.93 17.24 9.35
CA THR A 9 -1.85 18.15 8.93
C THR A 9 -0.52 17.46 9.21
N GLN A 10 -0.16 16.49 8.38
CA GLN A 10 1.21 16.01 8.25
C GLN A 10 1.32 15.35 6.89
N LYS A 11 2.33 15.74 6.10
CA LYS A 11 2.72 15.05 4.86
C LYS A 11 2.69 13.55 5.15
N PRO A 12 1.96 12.73 4.38
CA PRO A 12 1.81 11.32 4.72
C PRO A 12 3.20 10.69 4.74
N ASN A 13 3.60 10.18 5.91
CA ASN A 13 4.83 9.40 6.05
C ASN A 13 4.69 8.21 5.08
N PRO A 14 5.69 7.89 4.23
CA PRO A 14 5.58 6.83 3.22
C PRO A 14 5.11 5.49 3.82
N PHE A 15 5.45 5.22 5.08
CA PHE A 15 4.93 4.08 5.84
C PHE A 15 3.42 4.14 6.10
N THR A 16 2.91 5.29 6.57
CA THR A 16 1.48 5.49 6.82
C THR A 16 0.66 5.52 5.53
N GLU A 17 1.24 6.04 4.45
CA GLU A 17 0.62 6.01 3.13
C GLU A 17 0.49 4.59 2.62
N PHE A 18 1.59 3.83 2.66
CA PHE A 18 1.59 2.42 2.30
C PHE A 18 0.54 1.62 3.09
N GLU A 19 0.46 1.78 4.41
CA GLU A 19 -0.55 1.07 5.22
C GLU A 19 -1.99 1.39 4.78
N GLN A 20 -2.27 2.66 4.46
CA GLN A 20 -3.59 3.09 3.97
C GLN A 20 -3.90 2.54 2.60
N LEU A 21 -2.94 2.62 1.67
CA LEU A 21 -3.09 2.08 0.31
C LEU A 21 -3.34 0.58 0.36
N ARG A 22 -2.51 -0.15 1.11
CA ARG A 22 -2.58 -1.59 1.27
C ARG A 22 -3.93 -2.04 1.84
N ARG A 23 -4.38 -1.43 2.94
CA ARG A 23 -5.71 -1.70 3.51
C ARG A 23 -6.84 -1.32 2.55
N GLY A 24 -6.68 -0.27 1.76
CA GLY A 24 -7.67 0.20 0.79
C GLY A 24 -7.82 -0.70 -0.44
N THR A 25 -6.81 -1.52 -0.77
CA THR A 25 -6.90 -2.47 -1.89
C THR A 25 -7.77 -3.70 -1.60
N GLY A 26 -7.91 -4.08 -0.32
CA GLY A 26 -8.58 -5.32 0.08
C GLY A 26 -7.87 -6.62 -0.31
N LEU A 27 -6.65 -6.54 -0.85
CA LEU A 27 -5.84 -7.68 -1.27
C LEU A 27 -5.08 -8.30 -0.10
N LYS A 28 -4.81 -9.61 -0.17
CA LYS A 28 -3.89 -10.27 0.76
C LYS A 28 -2.45 -9.81 0.54
N THR A 29 -1.56 -10.12 1.48
CA THR A 29 -0.12 -9.77 1.39
C THR A 29 0.55 -10.33 0.16
N ASP A 30 0.28 -11.60 -0.15
CA ASP A 30 0.82 -12.30 -1.30
C ASP A 30 0.29 -11.74 -2.63
N GLU A 31 -1.03 -11.49 -2.73
CA GLU A 31 -1.64 -10.89 -3.91
C GLU A 31 -1.13 -9.48 -4.17
N PHE A 32 -1.00 -8.68 -3.11
CA PHE A 32 -0.48 -7.33 -3.20
C PHE A 32 1.00 -7.30 -3.62
N ALA A 33 1.81 -8.21 -3.06
CA ALA A 33 3.21 -8.37 -3.44
C ALA A 33 3.32 -8.74 -4.94
N ARG A 34 2.52 -9.71 -5.39
CA ARG A 34 2.43 -10.11 -6.81
C ARG A 34 2.01 -8.94 -7.71
N ALA A 35 0.95 -8.22 -7.36
CA ALA A 35 0.46 -7.08 -8.14
C ALA A 35 1.48 -5.93 -8.23
N LEU A 36 2.36 -5.79 -7.23
CA LEU A 36 3.46 -4.82 -7.25
C LEU A 36 4.75 -5.35 -7.88
N GLY A 37 4.84 -6.65 -8.18
CA GLY A 37 6.08 -7.28 -8.66
C GLY A 37 7.18 -7.35 -7.59
N VAL A 38 6.83 -7.34 -6.30
CA VAL A 38 7.77 -7.43 -5.17
C VAL A 38 7.57 -8.72 -4.38
N THR A 39 8.51 -9.02 -3.48
CA THR A 39 8.38 -10.17 -2.58
C THR A 39 7.51 -9.86 -1.37
N VAL A 40 6.90 -10.89 -0.78
CA VAL A 40 6.17 -10.75 0.50
C VAL A 40 7.07 -10.22 1.61
N ALA A 41 8.36 -10.61 1.60
CA ALA A 41 9.34 -10.10 2.55
C ALA A 41 9.50 -8.58 2.43
N MET A 42 9.57 -8.04 1.21
CA MET A 42 9.66 -6.60 0.96
C MET A 42 8.46 -5.85 1.56
N VAL A 43 7.25 -6.38 1.36
CA VAL A 43 6.02 -5.82 1.96
C VAL A 43 6.09 -5.84 3.49
N GLN A 44 6.63 -6.89 4.09
CA GLN A 44 6.82 -6.99 5.54
C GLN A 44 7.88 -6.02 6.07
N GLU A 45 8.94 -5.74 5.30
CA GLU A 45 9.94 -4.74 5.66
C GLU A 45 9.36 -3.33 5.67
N TRP A 46 8.47 -3.03 4.71
CA TRP A 46 7.71 -1.78 4.68
C TRP A 46 6.73 -1.67 5.86
N GLU A 47 6.00 -2.74 6.19
CA GLU A 47 5.13 -2.81 7.38
C GLU A 47 5.92 -2.66 8.68
N SER A 48 7.11 -3.26 8.74
CA SER A 48 8.03 -3.17 9.89
C SER A 48 8.76 -1.82 9.99
N LYS A 49 8.53 -0.92 9.03
CA LYS A 49 9.23 0.37 8.89
C LYS A 49 10.75 0.24 8.76
N ARG A 50 11.24 -0.91 8.32
CA ARG A 50 12.66 -1.18 8.08
C ARG A 50 13.12 -0.57 6.76
N GLU A 51 12.30 -0.67 5.72
CA GLU A 51 12.58 -0.12 4.40
C GLU A 51 11.41 0.74 3.91
N LYS A 52 11.70 1.80 3.15
CA LYS A 52 10.66 2.68 2.60
C LYS A 52 10.36 2.30 1.14
N PRO A 53 9.09 2.14 0.76
CA PRO A 53 8.75 1.99 -0.65
C PRO A 53 9.19 3.22 -1.43
N THR A 54 9.70 2.98 -2.62
CA THR A 54 10.13 4.00 -3.58
C THR A 54 8.92 4.84 -4.06
N PRO A 55 9.17 6.04 -4.61
CA PRO A 55 8.09 6.87 -5.17
C PRO A 55 7.31 6.18 -6.29
N ALA A 56 7.96 5.30 -7.07
CA ALA A 56 7.33 4.53 -8.13
C ALA A 56 6.37 3.48 -7.57
N GLU A 57 6.78 2.74 -6.53
CA GLU A 57 5.94 1.75 -5.85
C GLU A 57 4.73 2.42 -5.19
N LEU A 58 4.93 3.55 -4.50
CA LEU A 58 3.81 4.33 -3.94
C LEU A 58 2.82 4.78 -5.03
N LYS A 59 3.33 5.21 -6.20
CA LYS A 59 2.47 5.59 -7.33
C LYS A 59 1.69 4.38 -7.86
N LEU A 60 2.33 3.22 -7.99
CA LEU A 60 1.67 1.99 -8.41
C LEU A 60 0.58 1.55 -7.41
N MET A 61 0.86 1.61 -6.11
CA MET A 61 -0.11 1.32 -5.06
C MET A 61 -1.34 2.24 -5.14
N ARG A 62 -1.14 3.55 -5.40
CA ARG A 62 -2.25 4.50 -5.62
C ARG A 62 -3.08 4.11 -6.85
N LEU A 63 -2.43 3.66 -7.93
CA LEU A 63 -3.13 3.21 -9.14
C LEU A 63 -3.94 1.94 -8.89
N ILE A 64 -3.38 0.96 -8.17
CA ILE A 64 -4.06 -0.28 -7.77
C ILE A 64 -5.27 0.03 -6.89
N GLN A 65 -5.14 0.97 -5.94
CA GLN A 65 -6.26 1.40 -5.10
C GLN A 65 -7.34 2.12 -5.92
N ALA A 66 -6.96 3.02 -6.83
CA ALA A 66 -7.90 3.75 -7.68
C ALA A 66 -8.60 2.84 -8.70
N ASN A 67 -7.93 1.77 -9.14
CA ASN A 67 -8.47 0.81 -10.09
C ASN A 67 -8.17 -0.64 -9.65
N PRO A 68 -9.06 -1.26 -8.85
CA PRO A 68 -8.88 -2.65 -8.41
C PRO A 68 -8.88 -3.69 -9.53
N ARG A 69 -9.31 -3.36 -10.75
CA ARG A 69 -9.18 -4.26 -11.91
C ARG A 69 -7.73 -4.35 -12.40
N LEU A 70 -6.97 -3.27 -12.24
CA LEU A 70 -5.55 -3.22 -12.62
C LEU A 70 -4.73 -4.24 -11.83
N SER A 71 -5.03 -4.46 -10.55
CA SER A 71 -4.34 -5.47 -9.75
C SER A 71 -4.43 -6.86 -10.36
N LYS A 72 -5.61 -7.22 -10.89
CA LYS A 72 -5.84 -8.50 -11.55
C LYS A 72 -5.07 -8.62 -12.86
N GLN A 73 -5.06 -7.54 -13.66
CA GLN A 73 -4.30 -7.50 -14.92
C GLN A 73 -2.78 -7.57 -14.70
N LEU A 74 -2.28 -7.05 -13.58
CA LEU A 74 -0.86 -7.14 -13.21
C LEU A 74 -0.46 -8.54 -12.69
N MET A 75 -1.44 -9.39 -12.37
CA MET A 75 -1.24 -10.76 -11.88
C MET A 75 -1.43 -11.83 -12.97
N GLU A 76 -1.83 -11.44 -14.19
CA GLU A 76 -1.89 -12.28 -15.40
C GLU A 76 -0.55 -12.26 -16.16
#